data_AF-A0A1I4R2P6-F1
#
_entry.id   AF-A0A1I4R2P6-F1
#
_cell.length_a   1.000
_cell.length_b   1.000
_cell.length_c   1.000
_cell.angle_alpha   90.00
_cell.angle_beta   90.00
_cell.angle_gamma   90.00
#
_symmetry.space_group_name_H-M   'P 1'
#
loop_
_entity.id
_entity.type
_entity.pdbx_description
1 polymer ?
#
loop_
_entity_poly.entity_id
_entity_poly.type
_entity_poly.pdbx_seq_one_letter_code
_entity_poly.pdbx_strand_id
1 'polypeptide(L)'
;MITVDATPDQVMGAPLVGITRLMLDRAQALANLTLTATGALSRVDVRALFDAMTWPGYDKAQVLSMNKVLNEIDVMPVEATRLIAQTAKLLRKRQRRLLVTKAGAALANDEQAGDLFRCLFETMFWRVNLGYFDRVPMEAWPQNHIGIVLWCLSVMSPEWVAREDLMRSCTVWDPALDHGPADFAGFAFESRVLRPLTWLGLFETRLVGDESAPSWRRDRQYRKAPLFDQAIRFRVELAKPAGLAH
;
A
#
# COMPACT_ATOMS: atom_id res chain seq x y z
N MET A 1 -11.61 -13.80 11.23
CA MET A 1 -10.93 -14.09 9.95
C MET A 1 -11.22 -12.96 8.97
N ILE A 2 -10.21 -12.46 8.25
CA ILE A 2 -10.40 -11.47 7.17
C ILE A 2 -10.45 -12.25 5.86
N THR A 3 -11.46 -11.98 5.03
CA THR A 3 -11.59 -12.54 3.69
C THR A 3 -11.57 -11.40 2.69
N VAL A 4 -10.82 -11.57 1.61
CA VAL A 4 -10.74 -10.61 0.51
C VAL A 4 -11.40 -11.27 -0.70
N ASP A 5 -12.56 -10.75 -1.08
CA ASP A 5 -13.37 -11.25 -2.18
C ASP A 5 -13.75 -10.08 -3.08
N ALA A 6 -13.03 -9.92 -4.18
CA ALA A 6 -13.20 -8.81 -5.09
C ALA A 6 -13.22 -9.31 -6.53
N THR A 7 -14.19 -8.83 -7.29
CA THR A 7 -14.28 -9.12 -8.73
C THR A 7 -13.26 -8.29 -9.50
N PRO A 8 -12.84 -8.73 -10.71
CA PRO A 8 -11.93 -7.96 -11.55
C PRO A 8 -12.35 -6.51 -11.73
N ASP A 9 -13.61 -6.26 -12.13
CA ASP A 9 -14.11 -4.90 -12.43
C ASP A 9 -13.99 -3.95 -11.23
N GLN A 10 -14.12 -4.45 -10.01
CA GLN A 10 -14.02 -3.66 -8.79
C GLN A 10 -12.59 -3.17 -8.49
N VAL A 11 -11.58 -3.97 -8.85
CA VAL A 11 -10.19 -3.76 -8.43
C VAL A 11 -9.25 -3.33 -9.55
N MET A 12 -9.72 -3.36 -10.79
CA MET A 12 -8.96 -2.89 -11.95
C MET A 12 -8.53 -1.42 -11.84
N GLY A 13 -9.32 -0.59 -11.15
CA GLY A 13 -8.97 0.80 -10.85
C GLY A 13 -7.99 0.98 -9.68
N ALA A 14 -7.65 -0.08 -8.94
CA ALA A 14 -6.74 0.03 -7.80
C ALA A 14 -5.31 0.34 -8.27
N PRO A 15 -4.68 1.43 -7.80
CA PRO A 15 -3.36 1.87 -8.27
C PRO A 15 -2.28 0.78 -8.25
N LEU A 16 -2.20 0.02 -7.15
CA LEU A 16 -1.23 -1.05 -6.98
C LEU A 16 -1.47 -2.22 -7.93
N VAL A 17 -2.72 -2.59 -8.20
CA VAL A 17 -3.06 -3.61 -9.20
C VAL A 17 -2.57 -3.15 -10.57
N GLY A 18 -2.94 -1.93 -10.98
CA GLY A 18 -2.56 -1.37 -12.28
C GLY A 18 -1.04 -1.33 -12.51
N ILE A 19 -0.27 -0.77 -11.57
CA ILE A 19 1.20 -0.70 -11.73
C ILE A 19 1.86 -2.07 -11.61
N THR A 20 1.31 -2.99 -10.81
CA THR A 20 1.84 -4.36 -10.72
C THR A 20 1.69 -5.07 -12.06
N ARG A 21 0.51 -5.00 -12.67
CA ARG A 21 0.25 -5.58 -14.00
C ARG A 21 1.16 -4.98 -15.06
N LEU A 22 1.27 -3.65 -15.10
CA LEU A 22 2.20 -2.95 -15.98
C LEU A 22 3.65 -3.46 -15.82
N MET A 23 4.10 -3.68 -14.57
CA MET A 23 5.44 -4.20 -14.29
C MET A 23 5.60 -5.66 -14.75
N LEU A 24 4.58 -6.51 -14.55
CA LEU A 24 4.58 -7.91 -14.97
C LEU A 24 4.59 -8.03 -16.50
N ASP A 25 3.69 -7.31 -17.18
CA ASP A 25 3.57 -7.29 -18.64
C ASP A 25 4.86 -6.79 -19.29
N ARG A 26 5.45 -5.73 -18.75
CA ARG A 26 6.72 -5.21 -19.23
C ARG A 26 7.86 -6.21 -19.03
N ALA A 27 7.92 -6.87 -17.86
CA ALA A 27 8.93 -7.90 -17.60
C ALA A 27 8.77 -9.10 -18.54
N GLN A 28 7.54 -9.43 -18.93
CA GLN A 28 7.24 -10.48 -19.88
C GLN A 28 7.63 -10.09 -21.31
N ALA A 29 7.22 -8.91 -21.77
CA ALA A 29 7.49 -8.39 -23.11
C ALA A 29 9.00 -8.23 -23.39
N LEU A 30 9.77 -7.81 -22.39
CA LEU A 30 11.22 -7.63 -22.50
C LEU A 30 12.02 -8.90 -22.12
N ALA A 31 11.34 -10.00 -21.80
CA ALA A 31 11.87 -11.20 -21.14
C ALA A 31 12.50 -10.98 -19.74
N ASN A 32 12.88 -9.74 -19.38
CA ASN A 32 13.23 -9.30 -18.05
C ASN A 32 13.18 -7.77 -17.92
N LEU A 33 13.04 -7.26 -16.69
CA LEU A 33 13.49 -5.90 -16.34
C LEU A 33 14.96 -5.94 -15.89
N THR A 34 15.68 -4.85 -16.09
CA THR A 34 17.10 -4.77 -15.71
C THR A 34 17.25 -4.27 -14.28
N LEU A 35 18.13 -4.93 -13.51
CA LEU A 35 18.51 -4.51 -12.16
C LEU A 35 19.93 -3.94 -12.12
N THR A 36 20.11 -2.92 -11.30
CA THR A 36 21.42 -2.38 -10.91
C THR A 36 22.19 -3.38 -10.05
N ALA A 37 23.46 -3.09 -9.76
CA ALA A 37 24.25 -3.90 -8.83
C ALA A 37 23.64 -3.95 -7.42
N THR A 38 23.01 -2.85 -6.98
CA THR A 38 22.32 -2.75 -5.69
C THR A 38 20.94 -3.42 -5.68
N GLY A 39 20.49 -3.96 -6.83
CA GLY A 39 19.20 -4.64 -6.95
C GLY A 39 18.01 -3.71 -7.20
N ALA A 40 18.25 -2.43 -7.49
CA ALA A 40 17.23 -1.49 -7.91
C ALA A 40 16.88 -1.65 -9.39
N LEU A 41 15.71 -1.18 -9.83
CA LEU A 41 15.38 -1.14 -11.26
C LEU A 41 16.28 -0.16 -12.03
N SER A 42 16.54 -0.50 -13.29
CA SER A 42 17.24 0.39 -14.22
C SER A 42 16.45 1.68 -14.42
N ARG A 43 17.15 2.79 -14.66
CA ARG A 43 16.50 4.10 -14.91
C ARG A 43 15.52 4.06 -16.09
N VAL A 44 15.82 3.25 -17.11
CA VAL A 44 14.95 3.06 -18.27
C VAL A 44 13.63 2.40 -17.86
N ASP A 45 13.70 1.35 -17.04
CA ASP A 45 12.49 0.67 -16.57
C ASP A 45 11.71 1.51 -15.54
N VAL A 46 12.42 2.21 -14.64
CA VAL A 46 11.82 3.16 -13.70
C VAL A 46 11.05 4.24 -14.46
N ARG A 47 11.67 4.84 -15.48
CA ARG A 47 11.04 5.91 -16.27
C ARG A 47 9.78 5.42 -16.97
N ALA A 48 9.83 4.25 -17.60
CA ALA A 48 8.67 3.68 -18.29
C ALA A 48 7.49 3.43 -17.34
N LEU A 49 7.75 2.88 -16.15
CA LEU A 49 6.71 2.66 -15.14
C LEU A 49 6.19 3.98 -14.56
N PHE A 50 7.09 4.91 -14.26
CA PHE A 50 6.75 6.25 -13.77
C PHE A 50 5.84 7.00 -14.73
N ASP A 51 6.11 6.95 -16.04
CA ASP A 51 5.31 7.67 -17.03
C ASP A 51 3.89 7.09 -17.13
N ALA A 52 3.74 5.77 -17.06
CA ALA A 52 2.45 5.10 -17.25
C ALA A 52 1.60 4.95 -15.97
N MET A 53 2.21 4.95 -14.77
CA MET A 53 1.46 4.74 -13.53
C MET A 53 0.54 5.91 -13.16
N THR A 54 -0.55 5.63 -12.46
CA THR A 54 -1.31 6.65 -11.71
C THR A 54 -1.28 6.26 -10.25
N TRP A 55 -0.95 7.21 -9.35
CA TRP A 55 -0.75 6.92 -7.94
C TRP A 55 -1.34 8.00 -7.02
N PRO A 56 -2.13 7.64 -5.99
CA PRO A 56 -2.77 8.62 -5.11
C PRO A 56 -1.76 9.50 -4.37
N GLY A 57 -2.03 10.80 -4.36
CA GLY A 57 -1.20 11.78 -3.64
C GLY A 57 0.23 11.88 -4.15
N TYR A 58 0.51 11.46 -5.38
CA TYR A 58 1.84 11.45 -5.97
C TYR A 58 1.92 12.38 -7.18
N ASP A 59 2.53 13.54 -6.98
CA ASP A 59 2.70 14.54 -8.03
C ASP A 59 3.98 14.25 -8.85
N LYS A 60 3.78 13.77 -10.08
CA LYS A 60 4.88 13.50 -11.02
C LYS A 60 5.65 14.78 -11.39
N ALA A 61 4.99 15.93 -11.50
CA ALA A 61 5.65 17.18 -11.85
C ALA A 61 6.59 17.63 -10.72
N GLN A 62 6.14 17.53 -9.48
CA GLN A 62 6.98 17.79 -8.31
C GLN A 62 8.21 16.87 -8.29
N VAL A 63 8.03 15.56 -8.52
CA VAL A 63 9.14 14.59 -8.55
C VAL A 63 10.14 14.93 -9.64
N LEU A 64 9.69 15.28 -10.85
CA LEU A 64 10.56 15.67 -11.96
C LEU A 64 11.28 17.00 -11.70
N SER A 65 10.67 17.93 -10.96
CA SER A 65 11.32 19.20 -10.60
C SER A 65 12.49 19.01 -9.62
N MET A 66 12.39 18.02 -8.73
CA MET A 66 13.41 17.74 -7.71
C MET A 66 14.51 16.81 -8.22
N ASN A 67 14.22 15.97 -9.23
CA ASN A 67 15.11 14.91 -9.68
C ASN A 67 15.48 15.06 -11.16
N LYS A 68 16.73 15.48 -11.43
CA LYS A 68 17.28 15.54 -12.79
C LYS A 68 17.32 14.16 -13.47
N VAL A 69 17.49 13.10 -12.68
CA VAL A 69 17.53 11.71 -13.11
C VAL A 69 16.67 10.91 -12.15
N LEU A 70 15.74 10.10 -12.68
CA LEU A 70 14.90 9.23 -11.86
C LEU A 70 15.60 7.90 -11.58
N ASN A 71 16.09 7.71 -10.36
CA ASN A 71 16.42 6.40 -9.82
C ASN A 71 15.19 5.80 -9.13
N GLU A 72 15.21 4.49 -8.88
CA GLU A 72 14.05 3.82 -8.26
C GLU A 72 13.71 4.38 -6.88
N ILE A 73 14.71 4.73 -6.07
CA ILE A 73 14.52 5.32 -4.73
C ILE A 73 13.80 6.68 -4.77
N ASP A 74 13.86 7.38 -5.92
CA ASP A 74 13.17 8.65 -6.14
C ASP A 74 11.68 8.41 -6.49
N VAL A 75 11.33 7.16 -6.83
CA VAL A 75 10.00 6.74 -7.29
C VAL A 75 9.44 5.63 -6.38
N MET A 76 9.08 6.02 -5.16
CA MET A 76 8.52 5.10 -4.14
C MET A 76 7.41 4.16 -4.69
N PRO A 77 6.43 4.61 -5.49
CA PRO A 77 5.42 3.70 -6.04
C PRO A 77 6.00 2.52 -6.83
N VAL A 78 7.06 2.77 -7.62
CA VAL A 78 7.74 1.73 -8.40
C VAL A 78 8.51 0.79 -7.48
N GLU A 79 9.24 1.33 -6.51
CA GLU A 79 10.00 0.55 -5.54
C GLU A 79 9.08 -0.36 -4.70
N ALA A 80 8.03 0.22 -4.12
CA ALA A 80 7.05 -0.50 -3.31
C ALA A 80 6.39 -1.62 -4.11
N THR A 81 5.95 -1.32 -5.34
CA THR A 81 5.37 -2.32 -6.25
C THR A 81 6.33 -3.46 -6.51
N ARG A 82 7.60 -3.17 -6.82
CA ARG A 82 8.61 -4.21 -7.07
C ARG A 82 8.80 -5.09 -5.83
N LEU A 83 8.96 -4.48 -4.66
CA LEU A 83 9.19 -5.20 -3.41
C LEU A 83 8.01 -6.08 -3.03
N ILE A 84 6.79 -5.58 -3.18
CA ILE A 84 5.56 -6.35 -2.94
C ILE A 84 5.47 -7.50 -3.95
N ALA A 85 5.65 -7.26 -5.25
CA ALA A 85 5.56 -8.29 -6.28
C ALA A 85 6.65 -9.37 -6.14
N GLN A 86 7.86 -9.01 -5.69
CA GLN A 86 8.91 -9.99 -5.36
C GLN A 86 8.55 -10.82 -4.12
N THR A 87 8.04 -10.17 -3.07
CA THR A 87 7.62 -10.85 -1.84
C THR A 87 6.44 -11.80 -2.09
N ALA A 88 5.53 -11.40 -2.99
CA ALA A 88 4.42 -12.21 -3.50
C ALA A 88 4.87 -13.33 -4.46
N LYS A 89 6.16 -13.40 -4.84
CA LYS A 89 6.72 -14.35 -5.82
C LYS A 89 6.13 -14.22 -7.24
N LEU A 90 5.61 -13.05 -7.60
CA LEU A 90 5.16 -12.72 -8.96
C LEU A 90 6.34 -12.34 -9.85
N LEU A 91 7.36 -11.73 -9.25
CA LEU A 91 8.64 -11.43 -9.85
C LEU A 91 9.76 -12.19 -9.12
N ARG A 92 10.77 -12.65 -9.86
CA ARG A 92 11.95 -13.31 -9.29
C ARG A 92 13.23 -12.65 -9.78
N LYS A 93 14.13 -12.36 -8.84
CA LYS A 93 15.47 -11.87 -9.16
C LYS A 93 16.35 -13.04 -9.61
N ARG A 94 17.03 -12.89 -10.74
CA ARG A 94 18.11 -13.78 -11.20
C ARG A 94 19.27 -12.92 -11.66
N GLN A 95 20.35 -12.89 -10.88
CA GLN A 95 21.48 -11.96 -11.12
C GLN A 95 20.99 -10.51 -11.21
N ARG A 96 21.24 -9.85 -12.35
CA ARG A 96 20.83 -8.47 -12.66
C ARG A 96 19.55 -8.39 -13.49
N ARG A 97 18.73 -9.43 -13.45
CA ARG A 97 17.46 -9.53 -14.18
C ARG A 97 16.33 -9.74 -13.20
N LEU A 98 15.22 -9.06 -13.44
CA LEU A 98 13.95 -9.29 -12.76
C LEU A 98 12.99 -9.96 -13.74
N LEU A 99 12.61 -11.20 -13.45
CA LEU A 99 11.87 -12.06 -14.35
C LEU A 99 10.45 -12.26 -13.85
N VAL A 100 9.47 -12.25 -14.75
CA VAL A 100 8.11 -12.69 -14.44
C VAL A 100 8.10 -14.18 -14.11
N THR A 101 7.41 -14.58 -13.04
CA THR A 101 7.19 -16.00 -12.70
C THR A 101 5.97 -16.54 -13.43
N LYS A 102 5.75 -17.86 -13.42
CA LYS A 102 4.52 -18.45 -13.98
C LYS A 102 3.27 -17.90 -13.27
N ALA A 103 3.34 -17.74 -11.95
CA ALA A 103 2.26 -17.14 -11.16
C ALA A 103 2.05 -15.66 -11.51
N GLY A 104 3.14 -14.89 -11.67
CA GLY A 104 3.07 -13.50 -12.12
C GLY A 104 2.40 -13.35 -13.48
N ALA A 105 2.78 -14.18 -14.46
CA ALA A 105 2.19 -14.15 -15.80
C ALA A 105 0.71 -14.55 -15.80
N ALA A 106 0.31 -15.52 -14.96
CA ALA A 106 -1.09 -15.91 -14.82
C ALA A 106 -1.94 -14.79 -14.21
N LEU A 107 -1.45 -14.14 -13.15
CA LEU A 107 -2.18 -13.09 -12.43
C LEU A 107 -2.16 -11.73 -13.14
N ALA A 108 -1.37 -11.55 -14.20
CA ALA A 108 -1.36 -10.32 -14.99
C ALA A 108 -2.61 -10.16 -15.89
N ASN A 109 -3.34 -11.24 -16.16
CA ASN A 109 -4.56 -11.24 -16.97
C ASN A 109 -5.69 -10.46 -16.29
N ASP A 110 -6.51 -9.75 -17.07
CA ASP A 110 -7.65 -8.96 -16.57
C ASP A 110 -8.61 -9.79 -15.71
N GLU A 111 -8.97 -10.98 -16.16
CA GLU A 111 -9.85 -11.92 -15.45
C GLU A 111 -9.31 -12.34 -14.08
N GLN A 112 -8.01 -12.22 -13.86
CA GLN A 112 -7.33 -12.58 -12.62
C GLN A 112 -7.08 -11.38 -11.70
N ALA A 113 -7.58 -10.19 -12.03
CA ALA A 113 -7.34 -8.98 -11.26
C ALA A 113 -7.84 -9.09 -9.80
N GLY A 114 -8.94 -9.82 -9.55
CA GLY A 114 -9.43 -10.11 -8.20
C GLY A 114 -8.43 -10.92 -7.36
N ASP A 115 -7.87 -11.98 -7.94
CA ASP A 115 -6.85 -12.81 -7.29
C ASP A 115 -5.52 -12.08 -7.12
N LEU A 116 -5.14 -11.26 -8.11
CA LEU A 116 -3.98 -10.39 -7.99
C LEU A 116 -4.16 -9.40 -6.83
N PHE A 117 -5.33 -8.74 -6.76
CA PHE A 117 -5.67 -7.82 -5.67
C PHE A 117 -5.54 -8.48 -4.31
N ARG A 118 -6.15 -9.67 -4.13
CA ARG A 118 -6.04 -10.45 -2.89
C ARG A 118 -4.59 -10.79 -2.56
N CYS A 119 -3.82 -11.28 -3.53
CA CYS A 119 -2.41 -11.61 -3.36
C CYS A 119 -1.58 -10.40 -2.90
N LEU A 120 -1.83 -9.24 -3.48
CA LEU A 120 -1.16 -7.98 -3.14
C LEU A 120 -1.56 -7.48 -1.75
N PHE A 121 -2.87 -7.51 -1.42
CA PHE A 121 -3.39 -7.14 -0.11
C PHE A 121 -2.74 -7.96 1.00
N GLU A 122 -2.79 -9.29 0.89
CA GLU A 122 -2.22 -10.22 1.88
C GLU A 122 -0.70 -10.00 2.02
N THR A 123 -0.01 -9.88 0.88
CA THR A 123 1.45 -9.71 0.87
C THR A 123 1.85 -8.38 1.52
N MET A 124 1.17 -7.29 1.19
CA MET A 124 1.48 -5.97 1.71
C MET A 124 1.36 -5.89 3.23
N PHE A 125 0.24 -6.36 3.80
CA PHE A 125 -0.02 -6.16 5.22
C PHE A 125 0.61 -7.23 6.12
N TRP A 126 0.87 -8.45 5.64
CA TRP A 126 1.42 -9.53 6.47
C TRP A 126 2.83 -9.99 6.11
N ARG A 127 3.36 -9.64 4.93
CA ARG A 127 4.62 -10.23 4.44
C ARG A 127 5.68 -9.19 4.11
N VAL A 128 5.31 -7.92 3.96
CA VAL A 128 6.22 -6.80 3.76
C VAL A 128 6.34 -6.01 5.07
N ASN A 129 7.57 -5.72 5.49
CA ASN A 129 7.82 -4.75 6.54
C ASN A 129 7.58 -3.33 6.00
N LEU A 130 6.43 -2.73 6.32
CA LEU A 130 6.08 -1.40 5.82
C LEU A 130 6.89 -0.28 6.50
N GLY A 131 7.47 -0.54 7.68
CA GLY A 131 8.39 0.40 8.35
C GLY A 131 9.66 0.69 7.56
N TYR A 132 10.01 -0.15 6.58
CA TYR A 132 11.08 0.11 5.62
C TYR A 132 10.94 1.47 4.91
N PHE A 133 9.70 1.90 4.62
CA PHE A 133 9.44 3.11 3.83
C PHE A 133 9.39 4.42 4.64
N ASP A 134 9.21 4.35 5.96
CA ASP A 134 9.09 5.55 6.80
C ASP A 134 10.28 5.81 7.71
N ARG A 135 11.14 4.80 7.96
CA ARG A 135 12.31 4.92 8.85
C ARG A 135 11.95 5.38 10.26
N VAL A 136 10.69 5.26 10.67
CA VAL A 136 10.27 5.50 12.05
C VAL A 136 10.88 4.37 12.89
N PRO A 137 11.57 4.66 14.01
CA PRO A 137 12.26 3.66 14.84
C PRO A 137 11.29 2.83 15.70
N MET A 138 10.15 2.47 15.12
CA MET A 138 9.15 1.56 15.67
C MET A 138 9.15 0.32 14.78
N GLU A 139 9.48 -0.84 15.34
CA GLU A 139 9.78 -2.02 14.51
C GLU A 139 8.53 -2.52 13.75
N ALA A 140 7.40 -2.67 14.44
CA ALA A 140 6.21 -3.28 13.83
C ALA A 140 4.92 -2.50 14.06
N TRP A 141 4.93 -1.39 14.80
CA TRP A 141 3.69 -0.64 15.09
C TRP A 141 3.21 0.16 13.86
N PRO A 142 1.91 0.22 13.52
CA PRO A 142 0.80 -0.57 14.07
C PRO A 142 0.54 -1.88 13.28
N GLN A 143 1.44 -2.25 12.38
CA GLN A 143 1.33 -3.45 11.54
C GLN A 143 1.22 -4.75 12.35
N ASN A 144 1.83 -4.82 13.55
CA ASN A 144 1.75 -5.96 14.47
C ASN A 144 0.32 -6.29 14.92
N HIS A 145 -0.62 -5.35 14.83
CA HIS A 145 -2.04 -5.56 15.12
C HIS A 145 -2.95 -5.14 13.95
N ILE A 146 -2.45 -5.25 12.71
CA ILE A 146 -3.14 -4.79 11.50
C ILE A 146 -4.56 -5.36 11.35
N GLY A 147 -4.81 -6.58 11.81
CA GLY A 147 -6.15 -7.17 11.77
C GLY A 147 -7.19 -6.40 12.60
N ILE A 148 -6.79 -5.89 13.76
CA ILE A 148 -7.64 -5.03 14.62
C ILE A 148 -7.82 -3.68 13.95
N VAL A 149 -6.74 -3.09 13.42
CA VAL A 149 -6.79 -1.80 12.72
C VAL A 149 -7.77 -1.84 11.55
N LEU A 150 -7.66 -2.85 10.68
CA LEU A 150 -8.56 -3.02 9.53
C LEU A 150 -10.01 -3.25 9.97
N TRP A 151 -10.23 -3.99 11.07
CA TRP A 151 -11.57 -4.17 11.62
C TRP A 151 -12.16 -2.86 12.16
N CYS A 152 -11.39 -2.07 12.93
CA CYS A 152 -11.82 -0.75 13.39
C CYS A 152 -12.19 0.14 12.20
N LEU A 153 -11.32 0.23 11.19
CA LEU A 153 -11.57 0.99 9.96
C LEU A 153 -12.84 0.52 9.22
N SER A 154 -13.17 -0.78 9.28
CA SER A 154 -14.38 -1.32 8.64
C SER A 154 -15.67 -0.76 9.22
N VAL A 155 -15.70 -0.45 10.52
CA VAL A 155 -16.88 0.07 11.23
C VAL A 155 -16.88 1.59 11.39
N MET A 156 -15.86 2.29 10.88
CA MET A 156 -15.80 3.74 10.93
C MET A 156 -16.76 4.40 9.95
N SER A 157 -17.10 5.66 10.26
CA SER A 157 -17.90 6.54 9.41
C SER A 157 -17.28 6.69 8.01
N PRO A 158 -18.09 6.74 6.94
CA PRO A 158 -17.60 7.05 5.58
C PRO A 158 -17.30 8.54 5.38
N GLU A 159 -17.09 9.32 6.45
CA GLU A 159 -16.72 10.73 6.37
C GLU A 159 -15.20 10.91 6.19
N TRP A 160 -14.81 12.14 5.84
CA TRP A 160 -13.40 12.54 5.81
C TRP A 160 -12.88 12.78 7.23
N VAL A 161 -11.86 12.03 7.64
CA VAL A 161 -11.30 12.06 8.99
C VAL A 161 -9.80 12.34 8.93
N ALA A 162 -9.27 13.11 9.90
CA ALA A 162 -7.84 13.34 10.02
C ALA A 162 -7.10 12.04 10.39
N ARG A 163 -5.85 11.91 9.93
CA ARG A 163 -5.03 10.71 10.20
C ARG A 163 -4.83 10.48 11.70
N GLU A 164 -4.72 11.54 12.50
CA GLU A 164 -4.52 11.49 13.95
C GLU A 164 -5.74 10.90 14.67
N ASP A 165 -6.95 11.26 14.23
CA ASP A 165 -8.19 10.75 14.82
C ASP A 165 -8.37 9.27 14.46
N LEU A 166 -8.15 8.90 13.19
CA LEU A 166 -8.16 7.50 12.75
C LEU A 166 -7.16 6.66 13.53
N MET A 167 -5.94 7.16 13.71
CA MET A 167 -4.89 6.48 14.48
C MET A 167 -5.34 6.22 15.92
N ARG A 168 -5.83 7.26 16.62
CA ARG A 168 -6.27 7.14 18.01
C ARG A 168 -7.43 6.15 18.18
N SER A 169 -8.33 6.07 17.20
CA SER A 169 -9.49 5.17 17.25
C SER A 169 -9.19 3.74 16.79
N CYS A 170 -8.22 3.53 15.91
CA CYS A 170 -8.02 2.23 15.25
C CYS A 170 -6.81 1.44 15.75
N THR A 171 -5.89 2.07 16.47
CA THR A 171 -4.64 1.44 16.90
C THR A 171 -4.62 1.16 18.39
N VAL A 172 -3.86 0.13 18.77
CA VAL A 172 -3.47 -0.10 20.16
C VAL A 172 -2.20 0.71 20.40
N TRP A 173 -2.24 1.63 21.37
CA TRP A 173 -1.09 2.47 21.70
C TRP A 173 0.08 1.63 22.21
N ASP A 174 1.28 1.95 21.76
CA ASP A 174 2.53 1.39 22.27
C ASP A 174 3.25 2.47 23.10
N PRO A 175 3.55 2.24 24.40
CA PRO A 175 4.26 3.21 25.23
C PRO A 175 5.63 3.65 24.67
N ALA A 176 6.25 2.86 23.78
CA ALA A 176 7.46 3.30 23.10
C ALA A 176 7.22 4.53 22.20
N LEU A 177 5.99 4.78 21.74
CA LEU A 177 5.62 5.97 20.97
C LEU A 177 5.66 7.26 21.80
N ASP A 178 5.63 7.15 23.13
CA ASP A 178 5.80 8.31 24.01
C ASP A 178 7.25 8.84 23.95
N HIS A 179 8.17 8.04 23.39
CA HIS A 179 9.59 8.33 23.26
C HIS A 179 9.93 8.65 21.80
N GLY A 180 9.71 9.90 21.40
CA GLY A 180 10.07 10.39 20.07
C GLY A 180 9.42 11.73 19.72
N PRO A 181 9.66 12.24 18.50
CA PRO A 181 8.88 13.32 17.92
C PRO A 181 7.38 13.02 17.95
N ALA A 182 6.59 14.04 18.28
CA ALA A 182 5.14 13.92 18.48
C ALA A 182 4.38 13.43 17.23
N ASP A 183 4.97 13.57 16.04
CA ASP A 183 4.37 13.19 14.76
C ASP A 183 4.67 11.75 14.34
N PHE A 184 5.56 11.04 15.03
CA PHE A 184 5.96 9.67 14.66
C PHE A 184 4.80 8.70 14.55
N ALA A 185 3.90 8.69 15.53
CA ALA A 185 2.76 7.79 15.54
C ALA A 185 1.82 8.07 14.34
N GLY A 186 1.48 9.34 14.11
CA GLY A 186 0.62 9.75 13.00
C GLY A 186 1.25 9.40 11.64
N PHE A 187 2.54 9.68 11.48
CA PHE A 187 3.27 9.38 10.26
C PHE A 187 3.44 7.87 10.00
N ALA A 188 3.76 7.08 11.03
CA ALA A 188 3.85 5.63 10.92
C ALA A 188 2.49 5.00 10.58
N PHE A 189 1.40 5.45 11.21
CA PHE A 189 0.06 4.98 10.88
C PHE A 189 -0.32 5.34 9.43
N GLU A 190 -0.04 6.57 9.01
CA GLU A 190 -0.28 7.02 7.64
C GLU A 190 0.52 6.18 6.63
N SER A 191 1.81 6.00 6.87
CA SER A 191 2.73 5.30 5.96
C SER A 191 2.47 3.80 5.89
N ARG A 192 2.15 3.15 7.02
CA ARG A 192 2.03 1.69 7.14
C ARG A 192 0.59 1.18 7.01
N VAL A 193 -0.41 2.07 7.05
CA VAL A 193 -1.82 1.69 6.96
C VAL A 193 -2.56 2.52 5.91
N LEU A 194 -2.70 3.82 6.13
CA LEU A 194 -3.62 4.64 5.32
C LEU A 194 -3.17 4.74 3.85
N ARG A 195 -1.89 5.03 3.60
CA ARG A 195 -1.34 5.09 2.24
C ARG A 195 -1.44 3.72 1.54
N PRO A 196 -0.98 2.60 2.12
CA PRO A 196 -1.23 1.25 1.62
C PRO A 196 -2.69 0.99 1.21
N LEU A 197 -3.66 1.39 2.03
CA LEU A 197 -5.08 1.26 1.71
C LEU A 197 -5.50 2.13 0.50
N THR A 198 -4.96 3.34 0.35
CA THR A 198 -5.19 4.14 -0.87
C THR A 198 -4.60 3.51 -2.12
N TRP A 199 -3.46 2.81 -2.01
CA TRP A 199 -2.84 2.13 -3.16
C TRP A 199 -3.68 0.94 -3.64
N LEU A 200 -4.43 0.34 -2.73
CA LEU A 200 -5.41 -0.71 -3.00
C LEU A 200 -6.79 -0.14 -3.39
N GLY A 201 -6.97 1.19 -3.45
CA GLY A 201 -8.27 1.80 -3.72
C GLY A 201 -9.31 1.58 -2.62
N LEU A 202 -8.90 1.08 -1.45
CA LEU A 202 -9.77 0.82 -0.31
C LEU A 202 -10.05 2.08 0.50
N PHE A 203 -9.18 3.09 0.36
CA PHE A 203 -9.32 4.41 0.97
C PHE A 203 -9.06 5.49 -0.07
N GLU A 204 -9.65 6.66 0.16
CA GLU A 204 -9.36 7.90 -0.55
C GLU A 204 -8.57 8.85 0.36
N THR A 205 -7.83 9.78 -0.25
CA THR A 205 -7.09 10.80 0.48
C THR A 205 -7.28 12.18 -0.16
N ARG A 206 -7.32 13.22 0.66
CA ARG A 206 -7.32 14.62 0.21
C ARG A 206 -6.40 15.46 1.08
N LEU A 207 -5.89 16.53 0.48
CA LEU A 207 -5.18 17.59 1.20
C LEU A 207 -6.18 18.66 1.66
N VAL A 208 -5.99 19.17 2.87
CA VAL A 208 -6.79 20.22 3.49
C VAL A 208 -5.86 21.38 3.87
N GLY A 209 -6.39 22.61 3.80
CA GLY A 209 -5.63 23.84 3.99
C GLY A 209 -5.26 24.51 2.66
N ASP A 210 -4.48 25.58 2.76
CA ASP A 210 -4.11 26.48 1.67
C ASP A 210 -3.54 25.74 0.45
N GLU A 211 -4.17 25.91 -0.71
CA GLU A 211 -3.74 25.27 -1.96
C GLU A 211 -2.42 25.80 -2.50
N SER A 212 -2.05 27.03 -2.11
CA SER A 212 -0.74 27.61 -2.46
C SER A 212 0.40 27.03 -1.61
N ALA A 213 0.08 26.40 -0.48
CA ALA A 213 1.07 25.77 0.37
C ALA A 213 1.56 24.44 -0.25
N PRO A 214 2.85 24.12 -0.13
CA PRO A 214 3.37 22.82 -0.52
C PRO A 214 2.60 21.66 0.16
N SER A 215 2.44 20.55 -0.54
CA SER A 215 1.66 19.39 -0.06
C SER A 215 2.09 18.82 1.29
N TRP A 216 3.36 18.98 1.68
CA TRP A 216 3.90 18.54 2.96
C TRP A 216 3.55 19.46 4.14
N ARG A 217 3.03 20.66 3.89
CA ARG A 217 2.52 21.59 4.92
C ARG A 217 1.00 21.50 5.11
N ARG A 218 0.32 20.74 4.27
CA ARG A 218 -1.14 20.62 4.26
C ARG A 218 -1.55 19.38 5.05
N ASP A 219 -2.66 19.48 5.75
CA ASP A 219 -3.22 18.35 6.49
C ASP A 219 -3.77 17.31 5.51
N ARG A 220 -3.71 16.03 5.90
CA ARG A 220 -4.32 14.94 5.13
C ARG A 220 -5.53 14.38 5.85
N GLN A 221 -6.60 14.26 5.09
CA GLN A 221 -7.78 13.52 5.50
C GLN A 221 -7.95 12.28 4.64
N TYR A 222 -8.58 11.29 5.25
CA TYR A 222 -8.82 9.98 4.66
C TYR A 222 -10.27 9.60 4.82
N ARG A 223 -10.77 8.84 3.86
CA ARG A 223 -12.14 8.33 3.85
C ARG A 223 -12.14 6.89 3.33
N LYS A 224 -12.93 6.02 3.96
CA LYS A 224 -13.15 4.65 3.48
C LYS A 224 -13.84 4.69 2.11
N ALA A 225 -13.26 4.04 1.12
CA ALA A 225 -13.84 3.95 -0.22
C ALA A 225 -14.90 2.84 -0.28
N PRO A 226 -15.89 2.91 -1.21
CA PRO A 226 -16.89 1.85 -1.36
C PRO A 226 -16.29 0.46 -1.60
N LEU A 227 -15.12 0.39 -2.25
CA LEU A 227 -14.41 -0.87 -2.50
C LEU A 227 -14.06 -1.61 -1.20
N PHE A 228 -13.85 -0.90 -0.09
CA PHE A 228 -13.55 -1.54 1.20
C PHE A 228 -14.66 -2.51 1.62
N ASP A 229 -15.91 -2.03 1.63
CA ASP A 229 -17.05 -2.82 2.08
C ASP A 229 -17.50 -3.84 1.03
N GLN A 230 -17.05 -3.70 -0.21
CA GLN A 230 -17.28 -4.66 -1.29
C GLN A 230 -16.28 -5.82 -1.21
N ALA A 231 -15.00 -5.50 -1.05
CA ALA A 231 -13.89 -6.45 -1.16
C ALA A 231 -13.50 -7.11 0.16
N ILE A 232 -13.67 -6.44 1.30
CA ILE A 232 -13.15 -6.89 2.59
C ILE A 232 -14.29 -7.35 3.49
N ARG A 233 -14.21 -8.60 3.96
CA ARG A 233 -15.17 -9.20 4.88
C ARG A 233 -14.49 -9.63 6.17
N PHE A 234 -15.13 -9.34 7.29
CA PHE A 234 -14.69 -9.76 8.61
C PHE A 234 -15.66 -10.80 9.16
N ARG A 235 -15.18 -12.02 9.37
CA ARG A 235 -15.90 -13.03 10.15
C ARG A 235 -15.48 -12.91 11.61
N VAL A 236 -16.37 -12.36 12.42
CA VAL A 236 -16.22 -12.20 13.87
C VAL A 236 -17.26 -13.07 14.57
N GLU A 237 -16.79 -14.01 15.39
CA GLU A 237 -17.65 -14.83 16.25
C GLU A 237 -17.52 -14.28 17.67
N LEU A 238 -18.58 -13.64 18.17
CA LEU A 238 -18.60 -13.15 19.55
C LEU A 238 -18.85 -14.33 20.48
N ALA A 239 -17.86 -14.65 21.31
CA ALA A 239 -18.09 -15.57 22.42
C ALA A 239 -19.10 -14.91 23.39
N LYS A 240 -20.27 -15.55 23.58
CA LYS A 240 -21.16 -15.15 24.68
C LYS A 240 -20.41 -15.44 25.98
N PRO A 241 -20.30 -14.49 26.92
CA PRO A 241 -19.80 -14.81 28.24
C PRO A 241 -20.67 -15.93 28.80
N ALA A 242 -20.05 -17.00 29.31
CA ALA A 242 -20.78 -17.96 30.13
C ALA A 242 -21.33 -17.16 31.32
N GLY A 243 -22.63 -16.93 31.34
CA GLY A 243 -23.27 -16.19 32.41
C GLY A 243 -22.90 -16.84 33.73
N LEU A 244 -22.43 -16.02 34.69
CA LEU A 244 -22.51 -16.40 36.10
C LEU A 244 -23.99 -16.66 36.36
N ALA A 245 -24.34 -17.94 36.52
CA ALA A 245 -25.66 -18.31 37.02
C ALA A 245 -25.83 -17.63 38.38
N HIS A 246 -26.82 -16.74 38.47
CA HIS A 246 -27.32 -16.20 39.72
C HIS A 246 -28.02 -17.30 40.53
#